data_AF-A0A7C7RVX9-F1
#
_entry.id   AF-A0A7C7RVX9-F1
#
_cell.length_a   1.000
_cell.length_b   1.000
_cell.length_c   1.000
_cell.angle_alpha   90.00
_cell.angle_beta   90.00
_cell.angle_gamma   90.00
#
_symmetry.space_group_name_H-M   'P 1'
#
loop_
_entity.id
_entity.type
_entity.pdbx_description
1 polymer ?
#
loop_
_entity_poly.entity_id
_entity_poly.type
_entity_poly.pdbx_seq_one_letter_code
_entity_poly.pdbx_strand_id
1 'polypeptide(L)'
;PTVALDVIEVAHRYGVPVIPGAMTPTEILAAWEAGADMVKVFPASVLGPGFIKAVQGPLPQIPLVPTGGITADNAGEFIRAGAAVVCAGGWLVDNKALAEGRYEILTEKASRLISAVEEARKEVR
;
A
#
# COMPACT_ATOMS: atom_id res chain seq x y z
N PRO A 1 -12.08 5.35 1.26
CA PRO A 1 -11.79 4.33 0.22
C PRO A 1 -13.06 3.53 -0.02
N THR A 2 -13.21 2.90 -1.19
CA THR A 2 -14.45 2.20 -1.53
C THR A 2 -14.13 0.95 -2.33
N VAL A 3 -14.79 -0.16 -1.96
CA VAL A 3 -14.79 -1.40 -2.73
C VAL A 3 -15.97 -1.35 -3.70
N ALA A 4 -15.67 -1.26 -4.99
CA ALA A 4 -16.65 -1.25 -6.06
C ALA A 4 -16.50 -2.55 -6.86
N LEU A 5 -17.41 -3.49 -6.66
CA LEU A 5 -17.30 -4.85 -7.20
C LEU A 5 -17.38 -4.88 -8.74
N ASP A 6 -18.18 -3.98 -9.31
CA ASP A 6 -18.31 -3.78 -10.75
C ASP A 6 -16.99 -3.33 -11.41
N VAL A 7 -16.20 -2.51 -10.72
CA VAL A 7 -14.87 -2.09 -11.18
C VAL A 7 -13.91 -3.29 -11.23
N ILE A 8 -13.95 -4.17 -10.23
CA ILE A 8 -13.12 -5.37 -10.17
C ILE A 8 -13.48 -6.30 -11.34
N GLU A 9 -14.78 -6.54 -11.55
CA GLU A 9 -15.29 -7.36 -12.66
C GLU A 9 -14.83 -6.81 -14.02
N VAL A 10 -14.99 -5.50 -14.24
CA VAL A 10 -14.59 -4.86 -15.50
C VAL A 10 -13.08 -4.95 -15.72
N ALA A 11 -12.27 -4.70 -14.70
CA ALA A 11 -10.81 -4.80 -14.82
C ALA A 11 -10.38 -6.21 -15.25
N HIS A 12 -10.95 -7.23 -14.62
CA HIS A 12 -10.69 -8.63 -14.96
C HIS A 12 -11.15 -9.01 -16.36
N ARG A 13 -12.31 -8.52 -16.80
CA ARG A 13 -12.82 -8.74 -18.15
C ARG A 13 -11.82 -8.28 -19.22
N TYR A 14 -11.05 -7.24 -18.93
CA TYR A 14 -10.02 -6.70 -19.82
C TYR A 14 -8.59 -7.13 -19.48
N GLY A 15 -8.41 -8.07 -18.53
CA GLY A 15 -7.09 -8.56 -18.14
C GLY A 15 -6.19 -7.51 -17.49
N VAL A 16 -6.79 -6.52 -16.82
CA VAL A 16 -6.08 -5.44 -16.14
C VAL A 16 -6.04 -5.73 -14.63
N PRO A 17 -4.85 -5.70 -13.98
CA PRO A 17 -4.76 -5.85 -12.54
C PRO A 17 -5.50 -4.75 -11.78
N VAL A 18 -6.16 -5.11 -10.68
CA VAL A 18 -6.97 -4.20 -9.87
C VAL A 18 -6.64 -4.30 -8.38
N ILE A 19 -6.41 -3.13 -7.77
CA ILE A 19 -6.07 -2.99 -6.35
C ILE A 19 -7.11 -2.06 -5.69
N PRO A 20 -8.32 -2.55 -5.38
CA PRO A 20 -9.40 -1.74 -4.80
C PRO A 20 -9.06 -1.31 -3.37
N GLY A 21 -9.65 -0.18 -2.96
CA GLY A 21 -9.42 0.39 -1.63
C GLY A 21 -10.41 -0.10 -0.59
N ALA A 22 -9.92 -0.59 0.54
CA ALA A 22 -10.68 -0.99 1.71
C ALA A 22 -10.13 -0.33 2.99
N MET A 23 -10.96 -0.26 4.03
CA MET A 23 -10.58 0.22 5.37
C MET A 23 -10.82 -0.83 6.46
N THR A 24 -11.72 -1.79 6.25
CA THR A 24 -12.12 -2.80 7.24
C THR A 24 -11.84 -4.24 6.78
N PRO A 25 -11.72 -5.22 7.69
CA PRO A 25 -11.53 -6.62 7.31
C PRO A 25 -12.63 -7.18 6.39
N THR A 26 -13.89 -6.78 6.61
CA THR A 26 -15.02 -7.20 5.76
C THR A 26 -14.87 -6.68 4.33
N GLU A 27 -14.51 -5.40 4.16
CA GLU A 27 -14.26 -4.83 2.83
C GLU A 27 -13.03 -5.47 2.16
N ILE A 28 -11.99 -5.76 2.93
CA ILE A 28 -10.78 -6.44 2.43
C ILE A 28 -11.12 -7.83 1.89
N LEU A 29 -11.87 -8.61 2.66
CA LEU A 29 -12.31 -9.95 2.24
C LEU A 29 -13.22 -9.87 1.01
N ALA A 30 -14.20 -8.96 1.00
CA ALA A 30 -15.11 -8.80 -0.13
C ALA A 30 -14.38 -8.43 -1.43
N ALA A 31 -13.37 -7.56 -1.36
CA ALA A 31 -12.53 -7.22 -2.51
C ALA A 31 -11.73 -8.43 -3.03
N TRP A 32 -11.13 -9.21 -2.11
CA TRP A 32 -10.37 -10.40 -2.45
C TRP A 32 -11.23 -11.50 -3.08
N GLU A 33 -12.40 -11.76 -2.51
CA GLU A 33 -13.35 -12.76 -3.04
C GLU A 33 -13.92 -12.36 -4.41
N ALA A 34 -14.05 -11.06 -4.68
CA ALA A 34 -14.40 -10.55 -6.01
C ALA A 34 -13.27 -10.66 -7.04
N GLY A 35 -12.07 -11.06 -6.59
CA GLY A 35 -10.94 -11.41 -7.43
C GLY A 35 -9.77 -10.41 -7.41
N ALA A 36 -9.82 -9.35 -6.60
CA ALA A 36 -8.75 -8.35 -6.57
C ALA A 36 -7.33 -8.96 -6.46
N ASP A 37 -6.36 -8.45 -7.23
CA ASP A 37 -4.98 -8.96 -7.21
C ASP A 37 -4.26 -8.63 -5.90
N MET A 38 -4.59 -7.49 -5.30
CA MET A 38 -4.16 -7.04 -3.98
C MET A 38 -5.22 -6.11 -3.40
N VAL A 39 -5.16 -5.79 -2.11
CA VAL A 39 -6.10 -4.84 -1.49
C VAL A 39 -5.39 -3.63 -0.91
N LYS A 40 -5.76 -2.44 -1.40
CA LYS A 40 -5.28 -1.17 -0.85
C LYS A 40 -5.93 -0.88 0.49
N VAL A 41 -5.14 -0.83 1.55
CA VAL A 41 -5.60 -0.46 2.89
C VAL A 41 -5.38 1.04 3.09
N PHE A 42 -6.45 1.81 3.23
CA PHE A 42 -6.39 3.27 3.27
C PHE A 42 -7.37 3.87 4.30
N PRO A 43 -7.02 4.98 4.99
CA PRO A 43 -5.70 5.62 5.03
C PRO A 43 -4.77 4.94 6.06
N ALA A 44 -3.59 4.52 5.61
CA ALA A 44 -2.61 3.80 6.43
C ALA A 44 -2.10 4.61 7.62
N SER A 45 -2.02 5.94 7.53
CA SER A 45 -1.64 6.80 8.66
C SER A 45 -2.60 6.74 9.85
N VAL A 46 -3.86 6.39 9.62
CA VAL A 46 -4.87 6.25 10.69
C VAL A 46 -4.87 4.84 11.25
N LEU A 47 -4.77 3.84 10.38
CA LEU A 47 -4.86 2.42 10.76
C LEU A 47 -3.55 1.88 11.35
N GLY A 48 -2.42 2.37 10.86
CA GLY A 48 -1.08 1.99 11.30
C GLY A 48 -0.66 0.55 10.92
N PRO A 49 0.62 0.20 11.16
CA PRO A 49 1.14 -1.15 10.90
C PRO A 49 0.44 -2.23 11.72
N GLY A 50 -0.01 -1.89 12.94
CA GLY A 50 -0.72 -2.82 13.82
C GLY A 50 -2.00 -3.38 13.19
N PHE A 51 -2.72 -2.58 12.40
CA PHE A 51 -3.90 -3.04 11.67
C PHE A 51 -3.55 -4.07 10.60
N ILE A 52 -2.48 -3.84 9.81
CA ILE A 52 -2.01 -4.80 8.80
C ILE A 52 -1.71 -6.15 9.47
N LYS A 53 -0.95 -6.14 10.56
CA LYS A 53 -0.63 -7.35 11.32
C LYS A 53 -1.88 -8.06 11.85
N ALA A 54 -2.85 -7.30 12.35
CA ALA A 54 -4.10 -7.85 12.88
C ALA A 54 -4.97 -8.50 11.78
N VAL A 55 -4.99 -7.93 10.57
CA VAL A 55 -5.73 -8.51 9.43
C VAL A 55 -5.00 -9.71 8.83
N GLN A 56 -3.67 -9.68 8.76
CA GLN A 56 -2.85 -10.80 8.28
C GLN A 56 -2.96 -12.06 9.15
N GLY A 57 -3.37 -11.94 10.42
CA GLY A 57 -3.62 -13.09 11.29
C GLY A 57 -4.69 -14.05 10.72
N PRO A 58 -5.94 -13.60 10.52
CA PRO A 58 -7.01 -14.41 9.93
C PRO A 58 -6.98 -14.48 8.40
N LEU A 59 -6.37 -13.51 7.70
CA LEU A 59 -6.38 -13.41 6.24
C LEU A 59 -4.95 -13.38 5.64
N PRO A 60 -4.06 -14.34 5.96
CA PRO A 60 -2.66 -14.31 5.54
C PRO A 60 -2.46 -14.43 4.03
N GLN A 61 -3.46 -14.93 3.30
CA GLN A 61 -3.42 -15.12 1.85
C GLN A 61 -3.63 -13.82 1.06
N ILE A 62 -4.14 -12.76 1.69
CA ILE A 62 -4.52 -11.52 0.99
C ILE A 62 -3.33 -10.55 0.98
N PRO A 63 -2.77 -10.16 -0.19
CA PRO A 63 -1.70 -9.18 -0.24
C PRO A 63 -2.24 -7.78 0.07
N LEU A 64 -1.80 -7.20 1.20
CA LEU A 64 -2.24 -5.88 1.64
C LEU A 64 -1.27 -4.78 1.20
N VAL A 65 -1.82 -3.66 0.75
CA VAL A 65 -1.11 -2.48 0.23
C VAL A 65 -1.47 -1.24 1.07
N PRO A 66 -0.88 -1.06 2.26
CA PRO A 66 -1.04 0.17 3.04
C PRO A 66 -0.68 1.40 2.20
N THR A 67 -1.63 2.33 2.13
CA THR A 67 -1.55 3.54 1.32
C THR A 67 -2.09 4.73 2.10
N GLY A 68 -1.47 5.91 1.92
CA GLY A 68 -1.88 7.16 2.58
C GLY A 68 -1.08 7.41 3.85
N GLY A 69 -0.17 8.41 3.78
CA GLY A 69 0.75 8.75 4.86
C GLY A 69 1.97 7.84 4.99
N ILE A 70 2.30 7.07 3.96
CA ILE A 70 3.56 6.32 3.89
C ILE A 70 4.73 7.27 3.63
N THR A 71 5.80 7.11 4.41
CA THR A 71 7.07 7.83 4.30
C THR A 71 8.23 6.82 4.39
N ALA A 72 9.46 7.25 4.11
CA ALA A 72 10.63 6.39 4.36
C ALA A 72 10.77 5.99 5.84
N ASP A 73 10.31 6.81 6.77
CA ASP A 73 10.49 6.59 8.20
C ASP A 73 9.56 5.50 8.73
N ASN A 74 8.37 5.31 8.13
CA ASN A 74 7.39 4.31 8.57
C ASN A 74 7.21 3.12 7.62
N ALA A 75 7.71 3.18 6.38
CA ALA A 75 7.52 2.13 5.39
C ALA A 75 8.01 0.75 5.88
N GLY A 76 9.16 0.71 6.56
CA GLY A 76 9.71 -0.53 7.10
C GLY A 76 8.81 -1.18 8.15
N GLU A 77 8.10 -0.40 8.96
CA GLU A 77 7.18 -0.93 9.98
C GLU A 77 5.99 -1.66 9.33
N PHE A 78 5.45 -1.13 8.23
CA PHE A 78 4.38 -1.78 7.48
C PHE A 78 4.86 -3.08 6.83
N ILE A 79 6.06 -3.11 6.27
CA ILE A 79 6.66 -4.33 5.71
C ILE A 79 6.81 -5.40 6.79
N ARG A 80 7.37 -5.06 7.95
CA ARG A 80 7.49 -5.99 9.10
C ARG A 80 6.14 -6.48 9.63
N ALA A 81 5.08 -5.67 9.46
CA ALA A 81 3.73 -6.05 9.84
C ALA A 81 3.04 -7.02 8.86
N GLY A 82 3.70 -7.39 7.75
CA GLY A 82 3.17 -8.31 6.75
C GLY A 82 2.55 -7.62 5.53
N ALA A 83 2.79 -6.33 5.32
CA ALA A 83 2.40 -5.68 4.07
C ALA A 83 3.19 -6.28 2.89
N ALA A 84 2.48 -6.64 1.81
CA ALA A 84 3.12 -7.14 0.60
C ALA A 84 3.95 -6.06 -0.09
N VAL A 85 3.38 -4.85 -0.13
CA VAL A 85 3.97 -3.63 -0.69
C VAL A 85 3.50 -2.41 0.10
N VAL A 86 4.23 -1.30 0.04
CA VAL A 86 3.78 -0.01 0.56
C VAL A 86 3.57 0.96 -0.59
N CYS A 87 2.58 1.85 -0.50
CA CYS A 87 2.32 2.86 -1.52
C CYS A 87 2.58 4.28 -0.97
N ALA A 88 3.66 4.90 -1.45
CA ALA A 88 4.00 6.29 -1.15
C ALA A 88 3.57 7.21 -2.30
N GLY A 89 2.67 8.15 -2.00
CA GLY A 89 2.18 9.16 -2.95
C GLY A 89 2.66 10.55 -2.57
N GLY A 90 1.84 11.31 -1.83
CA GLY A 90 2.08 12.73 -1.56
C GLY A 90 3.36 13.07 -0.78
N TRP A 91 3.94 12.12 -0.03
CA TRP A 91 5.25 12.33 0.60
C TRP A 91 6.39 12.30 -0.43
N LEU A 92 6.32 11.35 -1.37
CA LEU A 92 7.30 11.12 -2.42
C LEU A 92 7.20 12.21 -3.50
N VAL A 93 5.99 12.42 -4.01
CA VAL A 93 5.68 13.38 -5.08
C VAL A 93 5.46 14.77 -4.47
N ASP A 94 6.57 15.44 -4.20
CA ASP A 94 6.57 16.79 -3.63
C ASP A 94 6.19 17.83 -4.68
N ASN A 95 4.95 18.32 -4.62
CA ASN A 95 4.41 19.28 -5.58
C ASN A 95 5.23 20.57 -5.66
N LYS A 96 5.85 21.01 -4.55
CA LYS A 96 6.68 22.22 -4.54
C LYS A 96 8.00 21.95 -5.27
N ALA A 97 8.66 20.84 -4.96
CA ALA A 97 9.88 20.46 -5.67
C ALA A 97 9.62 20.24 -7.17
N LEU A 98 8.51 19.60 -7.53
CA LEU A 98 8.07 19.42 -8.92
C LEU A 98 7.86 20.75 -9.65
N ALA A 99 7.11 21.68 -9.06
CA ALA A 99 6.85 22.99 -9.65
C ALA A 99 8.13 23.81 -9.85
N GLU A 100 9.14 23.59 -9.00
CA GLU A 100 10.44 24.27 -9.05
C GLU A 100 11.50 23.49 -9.85
N GLY A 101 11.15 22.36 -10.48
CA GLY A 101 12.07 21.53 -11.26
C GLY A 101 13.16 20.83 -10.44
N ARG A 102 12.98 20.73 -9.11
CA ARG A 102 13.91 20.11 -8.16
C ARG A 102 13.75 18.60 -8.07
N TYR A 103 14.05 17.91 -9.17
CA TYR A 103 13.91 16.44 -9.27
C TYR A 103 14.88 15.65 -8.37
N GLU A 104 15.97 16.27 -7.96
CA GLU A 104 16.93 15.72 -7.00
C GLU A 104 16.26 15.39 -5.66
N ILE A 105 15.29 16.20 -5.22
CA ILE A 105 14.53 15.95 -3.98
C ILE A 105 13.67 14.69 -4.11
N LEU A 106 13.02 14.50 -5.25
CA LEU A 106 12.21 13.29 -5.51
C LEU A 106 13.11 12.05 -5.55
N THR A 107 14.30 12.18 -6.16
CA THR A 107 15.29 11.11 -6.25
C THR A 107 15.81 10.70 -4.87
N GLU A 108 16.10 11.67 -4.00
CA GLU A 108 16.52 11.40 -2.62
C GLU A 108 15.42 10.70 -1.83
N LYS A 109 14.18 11.21 -1.91
CA LYS A 109 13.02 10.62 -1.25
C LYS A 109 12.76 9.18 -1.71
N ALA A 110 12.84 8.93 -3.02
CA ALA A 110 12.69 7.60 -3.59
C ALA A 110 13.77 6.64 -3.06
N SER A 111 15.04 7.07 -3.10
CA SER A 111 16.17 6.28 -2.60
C SER A 111 16.00 5.91 -1.13
N ARG A 112 15.64 6.88 -0.28
CA ARG A 112 15.37 6.65 1.15
C ARG A 112 14.25 5.62 1.38
N LEU A 113 13.16 5.72 0.61
CA LEU A 113 12.04 4.80 0.71
C LEU A 113 12.45 3.37 0.32
N ILE A 114 13.19 3.21 -0.78
CA ILE A 114 13.69 1.90 -1.21
C ILE A 114 14.60 1.30 -0.15
N SER A 115 15.58 2.05 0.37
CA SER A 115 16.47 1.56 1.41
C SER A 115 15.72 1.11 2.67
N ALA A 116 14.71 1.86 3.11
CA ALA A 116 13.90 1.48 4.26
C ALA A 116 13.11 0.18 4.05
N VAL A 117 12.57 -0.03 2.85
CA VAL A 117 11.85 -1.26 2.47
C VAL A 117 12.81 -2.45 2.33
N GLU A 118 13.97 -2.25 1.70
CA GLU A 118 14.97 -3.30 1.54
C GLU A 118 15.51 -3.78 2.88
N GLU A 119 15.81 -2.87 3.80
CA GLU A 119 16.29 -3.23 5.13
C GLU A 119 15.23 -4.01 5.91
N ALA A 120 13.99 -3.52 5.94
CA ALA A 120 12.90 -4.24 6.58
C ALA A 120 12.67 -5.64 6.00
N ARG A 121 12.84 -5.83 4.68
CA ARG A 121 12.70 -7.15 4.04
C ARG A 121 13.79 -8.16 4.44
N LYS A 122 14.99 -7.70 4.84
CA LYS A 122 16.04 -8.60 5.34
C LYS A 122 15.68 -9.20 6.71
N GLU A 123 14.92 -8.46 7.51
CA GLU A 123 14.55 -8.86 8.88
C GLU A 123 13.36 -9.85 8.93
N VAL A 124 12.58 -9.94 7.85
CA VAL A 124 11.34 -10.75 7.77
C VAL A 124 11.54 -12.00 6.90
N ARG A 125 12.74 -12.18 6.32
CA ARG A 125 13.14 -13.35 5.52
C ARG A 125 13.78 -14.44 6.37
#